data_AF-A0A9P7AMH4-F1
#
_entry.id   AF-A0A9P7AMH4-F1
#
_cell.length_a   1.000
_cell.length_b   1.000
_cell.length_c   1.000
_cell.angle_alpha   90.00
_cell.angle_beta   90.00
_cell.angle_gamma   90.00
#
_symmetry.space_group_name_H-M   'P 1'
#
loop_
_entity.id
_entity.type
_entity.pdbx_description
1 polymer ?
#
loop_
_entity_poly.entity_id
_entity_poly.type
_entity_poly.pdbx_seq_one_letter_code
_entity_poly.pdbx_strand_id
1 'polypeptide(L)'
;MSTSQAKDRPKVPFLSTHPQYESNVLRVRLVQDRVIPVPIGPRIPRRDQPKAYPRYCRLMLILFRPWRVSKDLRSQGQNWEEAFAEFRATIDSRSLQVMNDMQILHECRDSRDDYFA
;
A
#
# COMPACT_ATOMS: atom_id res chain seq x y z
N MET A 1 36.97 -11.39 -10.20
CA MET A 1 35.78 -11.70 -11.03
C MET A 1 34.76 -12.38 -10.13
N SER A 2 33.75 -11.66 -9.64
CA SER A 2 32.73 -12.23 -8.76
C SER A 2 31.52 -12.60 -9.61
N THR A 3 31.37 -13.89 -9.92
CA THR A 3 30.22 -14.43 -10.64
C THR A 3 28.99 -14.30 -9.76
N SER A 4 28.10 -13.36 -10.08
CA SER A 4 26.76 -13.28 -9.52
C SER A 4 25.99 -14.52 -9.95
N GLN A 5 25.94 -15.53 -9.09
CA GLN A 5 24.96 -16.61 -9.23
C GLN A 5 23.59 -15.98 -9.07
N ALA A 6 22.86 -15.83 -10.18
CA ALA A 6 21.46 -15.46 -10.16
C ALA A 6 20.70 -16.58 -9.46
N LYS A 7 20.49 -16.46 -8.14
CA LYS A 7 19.61 -17.35 -7.39
C LYS A 7 18.26 -17.36 -8.09
N ASP A 8 17.78 -18.53 -8.49
CA ASP A 8 16.48 -18.67 -9.12
C ASP A 8 15.42 -18.09 -8.17
N ARG A 9 14.69 -17.08 -8.65
CA ARG A 9 13.79 -16.28 -7.82
C ARG A 9 12.41 -16.91 -7.87
N PRO A 10 11.67 -16.94 -6.74
CA PRO A 10 10.28 -17.36 -6.77
C PRO A 10 9.50 -16.54 -7.79
N LYS A 11 9.00 -17.23 -8.82
CA LYS A 11 8.04 -16.69 -9.79
C LYS A 11 6.68 -17.11 -9.29
N VAL A 12 5.82 -16.14 -9.03
CA VAL A 12 4.45 -16.41 -8.59
C VAL A 12 3.55 -16.20 -9.80
N PRO A 13 2.95 -17.25 -10.39
CA PRO A 13 2.03 -17.08 -11.49
C PRO A 13 0.75 -16.38 -11.01
N PHE A 14 -0.02 -15.84 -11.95
CA PHE A 14 -1.38 -15.43 -11.64
C PHE A 14 -2.26 -16.65 -11.31
N LEU A 15 -3.52 -16.44 -10.93
CA LEU A 15 -4.47 -17.55 -10.89
C LEU A 15 -4.74 -18.04 -12.32
N SER A 16 -5.05 -19.34 -12.48
CA SER A 16 -5.36 -19.95 -13.78
C SER A 16 -6.54 -19.29 -14.52
N THR A 17 -7.40 -18.59 -13.80
CA THR A 17 -8.53 -17.83 -14.34
C THR A 17 -8.17 -16.42 -14.82
N HIS A 18 -6.95 -15.94 -14.56
CA HIS A 18 -6.53 -14.60 -14.92
C HIS A 18 -6.14 -14.52 -16.41
N PRO A 19 -6.55 -13.48 -17.17
CA PRO A 19 -6.24 -13.37 -18.60
C PRO A 19 -4.75 -13.43 -18.96
N GLN A 20 -3.88 -13.10 -18.00
CA GLN A 20 -2.42 -13.09 -18.17
C GLN A 20 -1.71 -14.28 -17.50
N TYR A 21 -2.45 -15.34 -17.14
CA TYR A 21 -1.88 -16.52 -16.47
C TYR A 21 -0.75 -17.17 -17.27
N GLU A 22 -0.95 -17.36 -18.57
CA GLU A 22 0.03 -18.04 -19.43
C GLU A 22 1.18 -17.12 -19.85
N SER A 23 0.96 -15.81 -19.88
CA SER A 23 1.91 -14.84 -20.44
C SER A 23 2.78 -14.12 -19.40
N ASN A 24 2.35 -14.05 -18.13
CA ASN A 24 2.98 -13.20 -17.14
C ASN A 24 3.14 -13.88 -15.77
N VAL A 25 4.16 -13.47 -15.02
CA VAL A 25 4.40 -13.89 -13.64
C VAL A 25 4.83 -12.72 -12.78
N LEU A 26 4.50 -12.77 -11.49
CA LEU A 26 4.98 -11.83 -10.50
C LEU A 26 6.38 -12.26 -10.01
N ARG A 27 7.27 -11.28 -9.83
CA ARG A 27 8.61 -11.49 -9.27
C ARG A 27 8.88 -10.48 -8.17
N VAL A 28 9.44 -10.96 -7.06
CA VAL A 28 9.88 -10.08 -5.97
C VAL A 28 11.17 -9.37 -6.37
N ARG A 29 11.20 -8.04 -6.22
CA ARG A 29 12.41 -7.22 -6.46
C ARG A 29 13.49 -7.48 -5.41
N LEU A 30 14.76 -7.47 -5.82
CA LEU A 30 15.88 -7.57 -4.87
C LEU A 30 15.88 -6.36 -3.95
N VAL A 31 16.48 -6.50 -2.75
CA VAL A 31 16.60 -5.41 -1.78
C VAL A 31 17.27 -4.19 -2.41
N GLN A 32 18.34 -4.40 -3.17
CA GLN A 32 19.08 -3.36 -3.89
C GLN A 32 18.31 -2.71 -5.05
N ASP A 33 17.27 -3.38 -5.57
CA ASP A 33 16.42 -2.90 -6.66
C ASP A 33 15.06 -2.39 -6.15
N ARG A 34 14.92 -2.22 -4.82
CA ARG A 34 13.69 -1.70 -4.22
C ARG A 34 13.54 -0.24 -4.62
N VAL A 35 12.34 0.09 -5.07
CA VAL A 35 11.95 1.45 -5.41
C VAL A 35 10.92 1.94 -4.41
N ILE A 36 10.86 3.26 -4.24
CA ILE A 36 9.77 3.90 -3.50
C ILE A 36 8.65 4.20 -4.49
N PRO A 37 7.46 3.61 -4.34
CA PRO A 37 6.33 3.94 -5.21
C PRO A 37 5.93 5.39 -4.97
N VAL A 38 5.79 6.15 -6.06
CA VAL A 38 5.29 7.53 -6.05
C VAL A 38 3.87 7.51 -6.64
N PRO A 39 2.81 7.65 -5.82
CA PRO A 39 1.45 7.70 -6.33
C PRO A 39 1.24 8.94 -7.20
N ILE A 40 0.78 8.75 -8.44
CA ILE A 40 0.42 9.83 -9.36
C ILE A 40 -1.09 10.03 -9.28
N GLY A 41 -1.53 11.27 -9.04
CA GLY A 41 -2.95 11.64 -9.02
C GLY A 41 -3.33 12.56 -7.86
N PRO A 42 -4.63 12.60 -7.49
CA PRO A 42 -5.11 13.36 -6.35
C PRO A 42 -4.37 12.99 -5.07
N ARG A 43 -4.20 13.96 -4.17
CA ARG A 43 -3.50 13.72 -2.90
C ARG A 43 -4.19 12.60 -2.11
N ILE A 44 -3.36 11.71 -1.57
CA ILE A 44 -3.81 10.76 -0.55
C ILE A 44 -4.29 11.60 0.66
N PRO A 45 -5.47 11.29 1.24
CA PRO A 45 -5.97 12.00 2.41
C PRO A 45 -5.10 11.72 3.63
N ARG A 46 -5.07 12.69 4.55
CA ARG A 46 -4.34 12.55 5.82
C ARG A 46 -5.19 11.83 6.86
N ARG A 47 -4.53 11.19 7.82
CA ARG A 47 -5.22 10.49 8.92
C ARG A 47 -5.57 11.40 10.10
N ASP A 48 -4.89 12.53 10.23
CA ASP A 48 -5.06 13.52 11.30
C ASP A 48 -6.24 14.47 11.08
N GLN A 49 -6.95 14.35 9.96
CA GLN A 49 -8.11 15.17 9.62
C GLN A 49 -9.41 14.36 9.78
N PRO A 50 -10.26 14.62 10.79
CA PRO A 50 -11.46 13.82 11.06
C PRO A 50 -12.41 13.69 9.87
N LYS A 51 -12.60 14.78 9.10
CA LYS A 51 -13.45 14.77 7.89
C LYS A 51 -12.89 13.90 6.76
N ALA A 52 -11.57 13.71 6.70
CA ALA A 52 -10.90 12.92 5.67
C ALA A 52 -10.62 11.48 6.11
N TYR A 53 -10.66 11.20 7.42
CA TYR A 53 -10.30 9.91 8.01
C TYR A 53 -11.07 8.71 7.41
N PRO A 54 -12.39 8.76 7.19
CA PRO A 54 -13.11 7.63 6.57
C PRO A 54 -12.59 7.32 5.15
N ARG A 55 -12.23 8.36 4.40
CA ARG A 55 -11.66 8.24 3.05
C ARG A 55 -10.23 7.71 3.11
N TYR A 56 -9.44 8.12 4.11
CA TYR A 56 -8.12 7.56 4.38
C TYR A 56 -8.20 6.07 4.67
N CYS A 57 -9.06 5.63 5.60
CA CYS A 57 -9.26 4.24 5.93
C CYS A 57 -9.61 3.39 4.69
N ARG A 58 -10.57 3.85 3.89
CA ARG A 58 -10.93 3.20 2.62
C ARG A 58 -9.75 3.06 1.67
N LEU A 59 -8.96 4.13 1.47
CA LEU A 59 -7.82 4.11 0.56
C LEU A 59 -6.69 3.20 1.06
N MET A 60 -6.41 3.19 2.36
CA MET A 60 -5.39 2.30 2.93
C MET A 60 -5.78 0.83 2.79
N LEU A 61 -7.06 0.49 2.94
CA LEU A 61 -7.55 -0.86 2.63
C LEU A 61 -7.35 -1.21 1.16
N ILE A 62 -7.71 -0.31 0.22
CA ILE A 62 -7.53 -0.56 -1.22
C ILE A 62 -6.06 -0.80 -1.60
N LEU A 63 -5.15 -0.03 -1.01
CA LEU A 63 -3.72 -0.07 -1.38
C LEU A 63 -2.96 -1.23 -0.72
N PHE A 64 -3.33 -1.60 0.51
CA PHE A 64 -2.49 -2.49 1.33
C PHE A 64 -3.17 -3.79 1.75
N ARG A 65 -4.50 -3.86 1.80
CA ARG A 65 -5.19 -5.13 2.07
C ARG A 65 -5.17 -5.96 0.78
N PRO A 66 -4.88 -7.26 0.80
CA PRO A 66 -5.12 -8.10 -0.37
C PRO A 66 -6.61 -8.23 -0.64
N TRP A 67 -7.06 -7.94 -1.87
CA TRP A 67 -8.47 -8.05 -2.27
C TRP A 67 -8.61 -8.43 -3.75
N ARG A 68 -9.75 -9.04 -4.09
CA ARG A 68 -10.19 -9.32 -5.47
C ARG A 68 -11.57 -8.76 -5.74
N VAL A 69 -12.44 -8.75 -4.72
CA VAL A 69 -13.76 -8.13 -4.76
C VAL A 69 -13.91 -7.11 -3.65
N SER A 70 -14.85 -6.18 -3.79
CA SER A 70 -15.08 -5.12 -2.80
C SER A 70 -15.42 -5.65 -1.40
N LYS A 71 -16.05 -6.84 -1.32
CA LYS A 71 -16.37 -7.52 -0.06
C LYS A 71 -15.12 -7.96 0.73
N ASP A 72 -13.99 -8.14 0.05
CA ASP A 72 -12.73 -8.46 0.74
C ASP A 72 -12.19 -7.26 1.51
N LEU A 73 -12.61 -6.03 1.19
CA LEU A 73 -12.13 -4.82 1.84
C LEU A 73 -12.87 -4.51 3.14
N ARG A 74 -14.15 -4.89 3.23
CA ARG A 74 -15.05 -4.53 4.33
C ARG A 74 -16.30 -5.42 4.34
N SER A 75 -16.71 -5.85 5.52
CA SER A 75 -17.95 -6.60 5.73
C SER A 75 -19.19 -5.76 5.46
N GLN A 76 -20.32 -6.41 5.17
CA GLN A 76 -21.60 -5.70 5.02
C GLN A 76 -22.00 -5.01 6.34
N GLY A 77 -22.40 -3.74 6.27
CA GLY A 77 -22.81 -2.95 7.44
C GLY A 77 -21.67 -2.31 8.25
N GLN A 78 -20.44 -2.83 8.15
CA GLN A 78 -19.25 -2.26 8.80
C GLN A 78 -18.93 -0.86 8.23
N ASN A 79 -18.34 0.07 8.98
CA ASN A 79 -17.80 1.30 8.38
C ASN A 79 -16.33 1.13 7.95
N TRP A 80 -15.74 2.13 7.28
CA TRP A 80 -14.38 1.99 6.75
C TRP A 80 -13.33 2.03 7.85
N GLU A 81 -13.62 2.77 8.91
CA GLU A 81 -12.78 2.99 10.07
C GLU A 81 -12.63 1.70 10.88
N GLU A 82 -13.74 1.00 11.14
CA GLU A 82 -13.78 -0.33 11.77
C GLU A 82 -12.98 -1.35 10.96
N ALA A 83 -13.25 -1.44 9.66
CA ALA A 83 -12.57 -2.39 8.78
C ALA A 83 -11.07 -2.13 8.71
N PHE A 84 -10.68 -0.85 8.71
CA PHE A 84 -9.28 -0.46 8.74
C PHE A 84 -8.63 -0.75 10.10
N ALA A 85 -9.33 -0.56 11.22
CA ALA A 85 -8.83 -0.89 12.53
C ALA A 85 -8.54 -2.40 12.68
N GLU A 86 -9.46 -3.24 12.21
CA GLU A 86 -9.27 -4.70 12.14
C GLU A 86 -8.07 -5.08 11.26
N PHE A 87 -8.01 -4.53 10.04
CA PHE A 87 -6.91 -4.81 9.13
C PHE A 87 -5.56 -4.37 9.72
N ARG A 88 -5.50 -3.18 10.33
CA ARG A 88 -4.29 -2.62 10.94
C ARG A 88 -3.75 -3.46 12.09
N ALA A 89 -4.59 -4.26 12.76
CA ALA A 89 -4.15 -5.21 13.78
C ALA A 89 -3.42 -6.43 13.19
N THR A 90 -3.60 -6.71 11.90
CA THR A 90 -3.07 -7.92 11.22
C THR A 90 -2.00 -7.62 10.17
N ILE A 91 -1.83 -6.35 9.80
CA ILE A 91 -0.93 -5.93 8.75
C ILE A 91 0.54 -6.08 9.18
N ASP A 92 1.42 -6.34 8.21
CA ASP A 92 2.85 -6.40 8.45
C ASP A 92 3.47 -5.02 8.76
N SER A 93 4.56 -5.03 9.52
CA SER A 93 5.23 -3.81 9.98
C SER A 93 5.76 -2.93 8.84
N ARG A 94 6.13 -3.52 7.69
CA ARG A 94 6.65 -2.74 6.56
C ARG A 94 5.52 -1.95 5.91
N SER A 95 4.37 -2.58 5.66
CA SER A 95 3.22 -1.89 5.10
C SER A 95 2.71 -0.79 6.05
N LEU A 96 2.71 -1.05 7.36
CA LEU A 96 2.39 -0.04 8.37
C LEU A 96 3.38 1.14 8.34
N GLN A 97 4.68 0.87 8.19
CA GLN A 97 5.69 1.92 8.05
C GLN A 97 5.43 2.78 6.82
N VAL A 98 5.10 2.19 5.67
CA VAL A 98 4.77 2.96 4.46
C VAL A 98 3.57 3.88 4.69
N MET A 99 2.53 3.44 5.41
CA MET A 99 1.40 4.30 5.77
C MET A 99 1.82 5.46 6.68
N ASN A 100 2.75 5.22 7.62
CA ASN A 100 3.29 6.28 8.48
C ASN A 100 4.12 7.27 7.67
N ASP A 101 4.96 6.80 6.76
CA ASP A 101 5.78 7.64 5.88
C ASP A 101 4.90 8.54 5.01
N MET A 102 3.77 8.03 4.51
CA MET A 102 2.78 8.84 3.79
C MET A 102 2.25 10.00 4.64
N GLN A 103 2.01 9.78 5.93
CA GLN A 103 1.59 10.84 6.85
C GLN A 103 2.72 11.83 7.14
N ILE A 104 3.96 11.36 7.32
CA ILE A 104 5.13 12.23 7.54
C ILE A 104 5.36 13.17 6.36
N LEU A 105 5.16 12.69 5.12
CA LEU A 105 5.26 13.55 3.92
C LEU A 105 4.29 14.73 3.97
N HIS A 106 3.12 14.54 4.57
CA HIS A 106 2.15 15.61 4.78
C HIS A 106 2.61 16.59 5.87
N GLU A 107 3.11 16.09 7.00
CA GLU A 107 3.63 16.89 8.11
C GLU A 107 4.84 17.74 7.69
N CYS A 108 5.82 17.16 6.98
CA CYS A 108 6.98 17.89 6.49
C CYS A 108 6.59 18.99 5.50
N ARG A 109 5.55 18.76 4.70
CA ARG A 109 5.05 19.77 3.77
C ARG A 109 4.44 20.95 4.51
N ASP A 110 3.63 20.70 5.54
CA ASP A 110 3.05 21.76 6.36
C ASP A 110 4.15 22.56 7.04
N SER A 111 5.13 21.90 7.69
CA SER A 111 6.23 22.60 8.37
C SER A 111 7.03 23.50 7.44
N ARG A 112 7.20 23.10 6.16
CA ARG A 112 7.81 23.95 5.15
C ARG A 112 6.93 25.15 4.83
N ASP A 113 5.65 24.92 4.54
CA ASP A 113 4.72 25.97 4.14
C ASP A 113 4.51 27.00 5.30
N ASP A 114 4.49 26.53 6.55
CA ASP A 114 4.42 27.37 7.77
C ASP A 114 5.69 28.19 8.03
N TYR A 115 6.87 27.69 7.64
CA TYR A 115 8.13 28.46 7.78
C TYR A 115 8.18 29.68 6.85
N PHE A 116 7.45 29.63 5.72
CA PHE A 116 7.39 30.71 4.73
C PHE A 116 6.14 31.60 4.85
N ALA A 117 5.27 31.34 5.83
CA ALA A 117 4.05 32.11 6.10
C ALA A 117 4.32 33.26 7.08
#